data_AF-A0A9J6FGC8-F1
#
_entry.id   AF-A0A9J6FGC8-F1
#
_cell.length_a   1.000
_cell.length_b   1.000
_cell.length_c   1.000
_cell.angle_alpha   90.00
_cell.angle_beta   90.00
_cell.angle_gamma   90.00
#
_symmetry.space_group_name_H-M   'P 1'
#
loop_
_entity.id
_entity.type
_entity.pdbx_description
1 polymer ?
#
loop_
_entity_poly.entity_id
_entity_poly.type
_entity_poly.pdbx_seq_one_letter_code
_entity_poly.pdbx_strand_id
1 'polypeptide(L)'
;MFLRLVLFASALGAGQVSLADTGDVSDDGDSLQGRSPRETPPELKIVCYYSNWAVYRPSLAKFTPQNINPYLCTHLIYAFAGFNKRYELKPYDPYNDIEQGNYKKFVGLKQYNPGLKTMVAVGGWNEGSKRYTRLAVGHNKDLCHIGCRSLLSPINCIELEQE
;
A
#
# COMPACT_ATOMS: atom_id res chain seq x y z
N MET A 1 -5.07 -29.44 -23.98
CA MET A 1 -4.47 -30.67 -23.44
C MET A 1 -4.19 -30.39 -21.96
N PHE A 2 -5.20 -30.25 -21.10
CA PHE A 2 -5.99 -31.32 -20.46
C PHE A 2 -5.11 -32.49 -19.98
N LEU A 3 -4.92 -32.61 -18.65
CA LEU A 3 -5.29 -33.72 -17.75
C LEU A 3 -4.40 -33.62 -16.47
N ARG A 4 -4.92 -33.17 -15.31
CA ARG A 4 -5.58 -33.93 -14.21
C ARG A 4 -4.63 -34.92 -13.50
N LEU A 5 -4.39 -34.86 -12.18
CA LEU A 5 -5.26 -35.07 -10.97
C LEU A 5 -4.71 -36.32 -10.25
N VAL A 6 -4.61 -36.38 -8.90
CA VAL A 6 -5.39 -37.23 -7.96
C VAL A 6 -4.58 -37.23 -6.63
N LEU A 7 -5.05 -36.59 -5.54
CA LEU A 7 -5.90 -37.07 -4.42
C LEU A 7 -5.20 -37.94 -3.35
N PHE A 8 -5.37 -37.51 -2.09
CA PHE A 8 -5.76 -38.31 -0.92
C PHE A 8 -6.73 -37.40 -0.13
N ALA A 9 -8.05 -37.65 -0.06
CA ALA A 9 -8.78 -38.60 0.80
C ALA A 9 -8.42 -38.41 2.30
N SER A 10 -9.32 -38.33 3.28
CA SER A 10 -10.78 -38.45 3.39
C SER A 10 -11.11 -38.32 4.89
N ALA A 11 -12.20 -37.66 5.27
CA ALA A 11 -12.87 -37.93 6.55
C ALA A 11 -14.38 -37.81 6.35
N LEU A 12 -15.05 -38.93 6.60
CA LEU A 12 -16.50 -39.14 6.51
C LEU A 12 -17.24 -38.42 7.64
N GLY A 13 -18.43 -37.92 7.32
CA GLY A 13 -19.48 -37.58 8.27
C GLY A 13 -20.83 -37.70 7.56
N ALA A 14 -21.51 -38.82 7.78
CA ALA A 14 -22.81 -39.16 7.21
C ALA A 14 -23.94 -38.26 7.76
N GLY A 15 -24.99 -38.02 6.96
CA GLY A 15 -26.23 -37.43 7.47
C GLY A 15 -27.21 -36.94 6.40
N GLN A 16 -27.99 -37.87 5.85
CA GLN A 16 -29.33 -37.75 5.21
C GLN A 16 -29.72 -36.53 4.35
N VAL A 17 -29.96 -36.82 3.08
CA VAL A 17 -30.93 -36.10 2.23
C VAL A 17 -32.34 -36.58 2.60
N SER A 18 -33.28 -35.66 2.83
CA SER A 18 -34.72 -35.95 2.81
C SER A 18 -35.43 -34.94 1.93
N LEU A 19 -36.00 -35.51 0.86
CA LEU A 19 -37.21 -35.22 0.09
C LEU A 19 -37.84 -33.82 0.13
N ALA A 20 -38.15 -33.39 -1.09
CA ALA A 20 -39.07 -32.33 -1.46
C ALA A 20 -40.37 -32.34 -0.65
N ASP A 21 -40.87 -31.15 -0.37
CA ASP A 21 -42.31 -30.93 -0.22
C ASP A 21 -42.74 -29.77 -1.12
N THR A 22 -43.87 -29.99 -1.78
CA THR A 22 -44.56 -29.09 -2.70
C THR A 22 -45.83 -28.61 -2.01
N GLY A 23 -46.09 -27.30 -2.05
CA GLY A 23 -47.29 -26.65 -1.50
C GLY A 23 -46.89 -25.65 -0.42
N ASP A 24 -47.44 -24.44 -0.31
CA ASP A 24 -48.61 -23.83 -0.93
C ASP A 24 -48.40 -22.31 -1.00
N VAL A 25 -49.10 -21.68 -1.95
CA VAL A 25 -49.24 -20.22 -2.03
C VAL A 25 -50.14 -19.76 -0.87
N SER A 26 -49.68 -18.78 -0.10
CA SER A 26 -50.54 -17.91 0.69
C SER A 26 -49.92 -16.51 0.69
N ASP A 27 -50.62 -15.62 -0.01
CA ASP A 27 -50.45 -14.17 -0.03
C ASP A 27 -50.87 -13.60 1.31
N ASP A 28 -49.99 -12.84 1.97
CA ASP A 28 -50.34 -11.78 2.93
C ASP A 28 -49.08 -11.02 3.36
N GLY A 29 -49.05 -9.71 3.07
CA GLY A 29 -48.25 -8.76 3.84
C GLY A 29 -47.04 -8.14 3.13
N ASP A 30 -47.30 -7.00 2.47
CA ASP A 30 -46.32 -5.95 2.20
C ASP A 30 -45.49 -5.64 3.46
N SER A 31 -44.25 -6.11 3.47
CA SER A 31 -43.24 -5.64 4.40
C SER A 31 -42.03 -5.22 3.58
N LEU A 32 -41.77 -3.92 3.59
CA LEU A 32 -40.57 -3.28 3.06
C LEU A 32 -39.33 -3.83 3.80
N GLN A 33 -38.88 -5.02 3.43
CA GLN A 33 -37.61 -5.55 3.90
C GLN A 33 -36.50 -4.72 3.26
N GLY A 34 -35.83 -3.96 4.13
CA GLY A 34 -34.66 -3.16 3.83
C GLY A 34 -33.67 -3.96 3.01
N ARG A 35 -33.49 -3.51 1.76
CA ARG A 35 -32.41 -3.97 0.90
C ARG A 35 -31.11 -3.74 1.67
N SER A 36 -30.42 -4.83 2.03
CA SER A 36 -29.03 -4.81 2.49
C SER A 36 -28.25 -3.79 1.64
N PRO A 37 -27.43 -2.89 2.24
CA PRO A 37 -26.60 -1.99 1.46
C PRO A 37 -25.88 -2.81 0.40
N ARG A 38 -26.01 -2.40 -0.87
CA ARG A 38 -25.16 -2.93 -1.93
C ARG A 38 -23.72 -2.72 -1.45
N GLU A 39 -22.98 -3.82 -1.24
CA GLU A 39 -21.54 -3.73 -1.12
C GLU A 39 -21.03 -2.98 -2.35
N THR A 40 -20.48 -1.78 -2.12
CA THR A 40 -19.82 -1.05 -3.18
C THR A 40 -18.66 -1.93 -3.68
N PRO A 41 -18.52 -2.12 -5.00
CA PRO A 41 -17.41 -2.88 -5.53
C PRO A 41 -16.10 -2.31 -4.96
N PRO A 42 -15.13 -3.15 -4.56
CA PRO A 42 -13.88 -2.68 -4.00
C PRO A 42 -13.20 -1.72 -4.97
N GLU A 43 -12.85 -0.54 -4.48
CA GLU A 43 -12.19 0.50 -5.26
C GLU A 43 -10.87 -0.02 -5.85
N LEU A 44 -10.71 0.10 -7.18
CA LEU A 44 -9.50 -0.35 -7.87
C LEU A 44 -8.31 0.53 -7.46
N LYS A 45 -7.26 -0.11 -6.93
CA LYS A 45 -6.02 0.58 -6.52
C LYS A 45 -5.00 0.55 -7.65
N ILE A 46 -4.68 1.71 -8.21
CA ILE A 46 -3.54 1.93 -9.11
C ILE A 46 -2.39 2.52 -8.30
N VAL A 47 -1.29 1.77 -8.18
CA VAL A 47 -0.12 2.13 -7.37
C VAL A 47 1.08 2.41 -8.27
N CYS A 48 1.62 3.62 -8.21
CA CYS A 48 2.71 4.07 -9.07
C CYS A 48 3.96 4.41 -8.27
N TYR A 49 5.09 3.87 -8.68
CA TYR A 49 6.39 4.21 -8.13
C TYR A 49 6.99 5.41 -8.87
N TYR A 50 7.44 6.41 -8.11
CA TYR A 50 8.28 7.49 -8.58
C TYR A 50 9.71 7.26 -8.11
N SER A 51 10.64 7.13 -9.05
CA SER A 51 12.06 6.98 -8.77
C SER A 51 12.74 8.33 -8.61
N ASN A 52 13.29 8.63 -7.42
CA ASN A 52 13.87 9.94 -7.13
C ASN A 52 15.11 10.28 -7.96
N TRP A 53 15.84 9.26 -8.46
CA TRP A 53 16.98 9.44 -9.36
C TRP A 53 16.58 9.80 -10.80
N ALA A 54 15.29 9.77 -11.14
CA ALA A 54 14.82 10.14 -12.49
C ALA A 54 15.07 11.62 -12.82
N VAL A 55 15.27 12.46 -11.80
CA VAL A 55 15.67 13.87 -11.92
C VAL A 55 17.04 14.07 -12.60
N TYR A 56 17.88 13.03 -12.58
CA TYR A 56 19.24 13.06 -13.13
C TYR A 56 19.33 12.50 -14.54
N ARG A 57 18.21 12.03 -15.12
CA ARG A 57 18.20 11.64 -16.53
C ARG A 57 18.42 12.86 -17.43
N PRO A 58 19.12 12.71 -18.56
CA PRO A 58 19.43 13.83 -19.43
C PRO A 58 18.19 14.30 -20.21
N SER A 59 18.16 15.60 -20.51
CA SER A 59 17.20 16.22 -21.45
C SER A 59 15.74 15.85 -21.14
N LEU A 60 14.96 15.50 -22.17
CA LEU A 60 13.54 15.18 -22.10
C LEU A 60 13.19 13.99 -21.19
N ALA A 61 14.18 13.16 -20.83
CA ALA A 61 13.96 12.04 -19.91
C ALA A 61 14.05 12.44 -18.43
N LYS A 62 14.49 13.67 -18.13
CA LYS A 62 14.46 14.23 -16.77
C LYS A 62 13.03 14.24 -16.25
N PHE A 63 12.81 13.64 -15.09
CA PHE A 63 11.48 13.51 -14.53
C PHE A 63 11.49 13.87 -13.05
N THR A 64 10.76 14.92 -12.68
CA THR A 64 10.59 15.41 -11.30
C THR A 64 9.15 15.18 -10.84
N PRO A 65 8.81 15.41 -9.56
CA PRO A 65 7.43 15.25 -9.09
C PRO A 65 6.43 16.14 -9.85
N GLN A 66 6.87 17.29 -10.38
CA GLN A 66 6.02 18.18 -11.18
C GLN A 66 5.55 17.55 -12.49
N ASN A 67 6.26 16.56 -13.00
CA ASN A 67 5.89 15.88 -14.24
C ASN A 67 4.84 14.78 -14.03
N ILE A 68 4.49 14.48 -12.78
CA ILE A 68 3.48 13.47 -12.45
C ILE A 68 2.08 14.07 -12.66
N ASN A 69 1.26 13.39 -13.46
CA ASN A 69 -0.18 13.66 -13.48
C ASN A 69 -0.83 12.96 -12.27
N PRO A 70 -1.37 13.70 -11.29
CA PRO A 70 -1.85 13.16 -10.02
C PRO A 70 -3.16 12.37 -10.12
N TYR A 71 -3.79 12.33 -11.30
CA TYR A 71 -5.06 11.61 -11.53
C TYR A 71 -4.87 10.22 -12.16
N LEU A 72 -3.65 9.85 -12.56
CA LEU A 72 -3.38 8.55 -13.18
C LEU A 72 -3.29 7.41 -12.15
N CYS A 73 -2.99 7.73 -10.90
CA CYS A 73 -2.73 6.77 -9.85
C CYS A 73 -3.57 7.11 -8.62
N THR A 74 -3.99 6.09 -7.89
CA THR A 74 -4.64 6.25 -6.58
C THR A 74 -3.62 6.38 -5.45
N HIS A 75 -2.46 5.72 -5.61
CA HIS A 75 -1.37 5.73 -4.65
C HIS A 75 -0.06 6.02 -5.39
N LEU A 76 0.70 6.99 -4.90
CA LEU A 76 2.07 7.27 -5.35
C LEU A 76 3.06 6.84 -4.28
N ILE A 77 4.14 6.20 -4.69
CA ILE A 77 5.23 5.75 -3.81
C ILE A 77 6.53 6.43 -4.24
N TYR A 78 7.10 7.25 -3.36
CA TYR A 78 8.40 7.85 -3.54
C TYR A 78 9.49 6.83 -3.22
N ALA A 79 10.26 6.43 -4.23
CA ALA A 79 11.37 5.51 -4.12
C ALA A 79 12.70 6.28 -4.22
N PHE A 80 13.55 6.30 -3.20
CA PHE A 80 13.45 5.62 -1.90
C PHE A 80 13.86 6.53 -0.75
N ALA A 81 13.55 6.12 0.48
CA ALA A 81 14.27 6.48 1.70
C ALA A 81 15.12 5.27 2.16
N GLY A 82 16.02 5.47 3.12
CA GLY A 82 16.87 4.40 3.65
C GLY A 82 17.10 4.54 5.15
N PHE A 83 18.06 3.77 5.67
CA PHE A 83 18.44 3.85 7.08
C PHE A 83 19.83 4.45 7.27
N ASN A 84 20.01 5.23 8.33
CA ASN A 84 21.33 5.59 8.79
C ASN A 84 21.98 4.44 9.60
N LYS A 85 23.18 4.67 10.14
CA LYS A 85 23.89 3.65 10.94
C LYS A 85 23.18 3.29 12.26
N ARG A 86 22.26 4.15 12.73
CA ARG A 86 21.46 3.99 13.95
C ARG A 86 20.07 3.41 13.67
N TYR A 87 19.79 2.97 12.44
CA TYR A 87 18.49 2.48 12.01
C TYR A 87 17.36 3.51 12.05
N GLU A 88 17.72 4.79 12.02
CA GLU A 88 16.75 5.86 11.84
C GLU A 88 16.55 6.08 10.33
N LEU A 89 15.31 6.35 9.95
CA LEU A 89 14.95 6.68 8.58
C LEU A 89 15.67 7.95 8.16
N LYS A 90 16.19 7.95 6.94
CA LYS A 90 16.85 9.09 6.33
C LYS A 90 16.43 9.22 4.86
N PRO A 91 16.54 10.43 4.28
CA PRO A 91 16.50 10.60 2.84
C PRO A 91 17.56 9.72 2.16
N TYR A 92 17.24 9.22 0.98
CA TYR A 92 18.21 8.44 0.22
C TYR A 92 19.21 9.39 -0.45
N ASP A 93 18.73 10.50 -1.01
CA ASP A 93 19.52 11.59 -1.58
C ASP A 93 19.12 12.92 -0.90
N PRO A 94 19.81 13.35 0.16
CA PRO A 94 19.44 14.57 0.91
C PRO A 94 19.39 15.84 0.05
N TYR A 95 20.28 15.95 -0.94
CA TYR A 95 20.28 17.10 -1.84
C TYR A 95 19.00 17.12 -2.67
N ASN A 96 18.66 16.02 -3.32
CA ASN A 96 17.47 15.96 -4.17
C ASN A 96 16.15 15.95 -3.39
N ASP A 97 16.10 15.17 -2.31
CA ASP A 97 14.87 14.86 -1.60
C ASP A 97 14.47 16.02 -0.67
N ILE A 98 15.45 16.65 0.00
CA ILE A 98 15.27 17.72 0.99
C ILE A 98 15.64 19.09 0.43
N GLU A 99 16.88 19.31 0.00
CA GLU A 99 17.34 20.66 -0.40
C GLU A 99 16.63 21.16 -1.66
N GLN A 100 16.44 20.29 -2.65
CA GLN A 100 15.61 20.59 -3.85
C GLN A 100 14.11 20.46 -3.57
N GLY A 101 13.72 20.01 -2.37
CA GLY A 101 12.34 19.95 -1.90
C GLY A 101 11.46 18.92 -2.60
N ASN A 102 12.03 17.84 -3.17
CA ASN A 102 11.24 16.90 -3.96
C ASN A 102 10.27 16.05 -3.12
N TYR A 103 10.52 15.82 -1.82
CA TYR A 103 9.49 15.24 -0.95
C TYR A 103 8.28 16.16 -0.82
N LYS A 104 8.50 17.44 -0.50
CA LYS A 104 7.42 18.42 -0.35
C LYS A 104 6.62 18.57 -1.64
N LYS A 105 7.31 18.66 -2.78
CA LYS A 105 6.72 18.72 -4.11
C LYS A 105 5.87 17.49 -4.45
N PHE A 106 6.34 16.30 -4.09
CA PHE A 106 5.63 15.05 -4.34
C PHE A 106 4.36 14.93 -3.47
N VAL A 107 4.44 15.27 -2.19
CA VAL A 107 3.26 15.32 -1.31
C VAL A 107 2.28 16.41 -1.75
N GLY A 108 2.80 17.55 -2.23
CA GLY A 108 2.00 18.67 -2.75
C GLY A 108 1.10 18.30 -3.94
N LEU A 109 1.32 17.16 -4.60
CA LEU A 109 0.40 16.65 -5.63
C LEU A 109 -1.03 16.42 -5.11
N LYS A 110 -1.18 16.19 -3.79
CA LYS A 110 -2.49 16.11 -3.12
C LYS A 110 -3.31 17.40 -3.23
N GLN A 111 -2.67 18.55 -3.42
CA GLN A 111 -3.39 19.82 -3.63
C GLN A 111 -4.20 19.80 -4.93
N TYR A 112 -3.76 19.02 -5.93
CA TYR A 112 -4.49 18.85 -7.18
C TYR A 112 -5.48 17.69 -7.12
N ASN A 113 -5.12 16.59 -6.46
CA ASN A 113 -6.00 15.44 -6.26
C ASN A 113 -6.05 15.09 -4.76
N PRO A 114 -7.02 15.61 -3.98
CA PRO A 114 -7.12 15.34 -2.55
C PRO A 114 -7.33 13.87 -2.19
N GLY A 115 -7.86 13.07 -3.12
CA GLY A 115 -8.01 11.61 -2.94
C GLY A 115 -6.72 10.82 -3.14
N LEU A 116 -5.65 11.46 -3.62
CA LEU A 116 -4.37 10.81 -3.88
C LEU A 116 -3.65 10.46 -2.58
N LYS A 117 -3.23 9.20 -2.47
CA LYS A 117 -2.39 8.74 -1.35
C LYS A 117 -0.93 8.80 -1.76
N THR A 118 -0.09 9.44 -0.96
CA THR A 118 1.36 9.44 -1.16
C THR A 118 2.02 8.61 -0.07
N MET A 119 3.11 7.92 -0.38
CA MET A 119 3.87 7.08 0.55
C MET A 119 5.35 7.17 0.19
N VAL A 120 6.24 6.79 1.11
CA VAL A 120 7.67 6.62 0.83
C VAL A 120 8.03 5.14 0.93
N ALA A 121 8.75 4.62 -0.06
CA ALA A 121 9.32 3.28 0.01
C ALA A 121 10.69 3.35 0.69
N VAL A 122 10.91 2.50 1.69
CA VAL A 122 12.19 2.41 2.41
C VAL A 122 12.94 1.18 1.91
N GLY A 123 14.16 1.38 1.39
CA GLY A 123 15.02 0.30 0.91
C GLY A 123 15.39 0.41 -0.56
N GLY A 124 14.98 -0.57 -1.35
CA GLY A 124 15.47 -0.77 -2.71
C GLY A 124 16.78 -1.59 -2.76
N TRP A 125 17.11 -2.08 -3.95
CA TRP A 125 18.23 -3.00 -4.18
C TRP A 125 19.56 -2.48 -3.60
N ASN A 126 19.86 -1.20 -3.84
CA ASN A 126 21.14 -0.58 -3.45
C ASN A 126 21.28 -0.34 -1.94
N GLU A 127 20.19 -0.26 -1.19
CA GLU A 127 20.25 -0.16 0.28
C GLU A 127 20.70 -1.49 0.92
N GLY A 128 20.43 -2.61 0.24
CA GLY A 128 20.76 -3.97 0.69
C GLY A 128 19.92 -4.44 1.88
N SER A 129 20.10 -5.70 2.30
CA SER A 129 19.25 -6.34 3.31
C SER A 129 19.81 -6.34 4.73
N LYS A 130 21.13 -6.15 4.93
CA LYS A 130 21.81 -6.37 6.23
C LYS A 130 21.16 -5.59 7.40
N ARG A 131 20.75 -4.34 7.16
CA ARG A 131 20.08 -3.52 8.19
C ARG A 131 18.66 -4.01 8.49
N TYR A 132 17.89 -4.36 7.45
CA TYR A 132 16.54 -4.91 7.58
C TYR A 132 16.55 -6.25 8.31
N THR A 133 17.48 -7.15 7.98
CA THR A 133 17.65 -8.40 8.71
C THR A 133 17.89 -8.13 10.18
N ARG A 134 18.82 -7.23 10.54
CA ARG A 134 19.10 -6.88 11.95
C ARG A 134 17.92 -6.22 12.66
N LEU A 135 17.14 -5.40 11.96
CA LEU A 135 15.89 -4.84 12.49
C LEU A 135 14.84 -5.91 12.76
N ALA A 136 14.67 -6.86 11.83
CA ALA A 136 13.66 -7.91 11.92
C ALA A 136 14.01 -9.01 12.96
N VAL A 137 15.28 -9.39 13.06
CA VAL A 137 15.74 -10.43 14.01
C VAL A 137 16.13 -9.86 15.38
N GLY A 138 16.14 -8.54 15.54
CA GLY A 138 16.53 -7.90 16.79
C GLY A 138 15.58 -8.29 17.92
N HIS A 139 16.04 -9.16 18.83
CA HIS A 139 15.39 -9.41 20.13
C HIS A 139 15.32 -8.15 20.99
N ASN A 140 16.11 -7.13 20.66
CA ASN A 140 16.02 -5.83 21.29
C ASN A 140 14.90 -5.02 20.64
N LYS A 141 13.72 -5.02 21.28
CA LYS A 141 12.54 -4.22 20.91
C LYS A 141 12.91 -2.77 20.62
N ASP A 142 13.98 -2.25 21.20
CA ASP A 142 14.50 -0.90 20.96
C ASP A 142 14.83 -0.63 19.50
N LEU A 143 15.38 -1.58 18.73
CA LEU A 143 15.72 -1.34 17.32
C LEU A 143 14.47 -1.25 16.43
N CYS A 144 13.50 -2.15 16.66
CA CYS A 144 12.20 -2.07 16.01
C CYS A 144 11.47 -0.78 16.42
N HIS A 145 11.52 -0.42 17.70
CA HIS A 145 10.99 0.85 18.19
C HIS A 145 11.72 2.07 17.64
N ILE A 146 13.04 2.06 17.44
CA ILE A 146 13.78 3.17 16.84
C ILE A 146 13.41 3.31 15.38
N GLY A 147 13.33 2.20 14.62
CA GLY A 147 12.86 2.21 13.24
C GLY A 147 11.42 2.74 13.13
N CYS A 148 10.50 2.21 13.93
CA CYS A 148 9.10 2.66 13.97
C CYS A 148 8.95 4.10 14.49
N ARG A 149 9.63 4.48 15.58
CA ARG A 149 9.60 5.88 16.09
C ARG A 149 10.22 6.84 15.10
N SER A 150 11.28 6.43 14.40
CA SER A 150 11.88 7.26 13.36
C SER A 150 10.89 7.46 12.22
N LEU A 151 10.14 6.42 11.80
CA LEU A 151 9.02 6.58 10.85
C LEU A 151 7.93 7.52 11.37
N LEU A 152 7.75 7.62 12.70
CA LEU A 152 6.71 8.42 13.36
C LEU A 152 7.21 9.76 13.95
N SER A 153 8.47 10.16 13.71
CA SER A 153 9.09 11.38 14.26
C SER A 153 8.91 12.59 13.32
N PRO A 154 8.89 13.86 13.79
CA PRO A 154 8.45 15.02 13.00
C PRO A 154 9.24 15.33 11.71
N ILE A 155 10.45 14.76 11.55
CA ILE A 155 11.22 14.88 10.30
C ILE A 155 10.71 13.88 9.23
N ASN A 156 10.03 12.81 9.66
CA ASN A 156 9.55 11.70 8.83
C ASN A 156 8.01 11.60 8.81
N CYS A 157 7.32 12.26 9.73
CA CYS A 157 5.95 12.72 9.58
C CYS A 157 5.92 14.00 8.74
N ILE A 158 6.41 13.94 7.48
CA ILE A 158 5.79 14.79 6.46
C ILE A 158 4.38 14.25 6.32
N GLU A 159 3.51 14.79 7.15
CA GLU A 159 2.06 14.72 7.15
C GLU A 159 1.48 14.06 5.90
N LEU A 160 1.29 12.74 6.03
CA LEU A 160 0.35 11.97 5.25
C LEU A 160 -1.04 11.97 5.88
N GLU A 161 -1.23 12.61 7.04
CA GLU A 161 -2.52 12.82 7.70
C GLU A 161 -2.50 14.17 8.43
N GLN A 162 -3.48 15.04 8.11
CA GLN A 162 -3.83 16.38 8.65
C GLN A 162 -3.26 17.57 7.81
N GLU A 163 -4.03 18.51 7.23
CA GLU A 163 -5.46 18.79 7.01
C GLU A 163 -5.71 19.06 5.51
#